data_AF-A0A2G8S5H6-F1
#
_entry.id   AF-A0A2G8S5H6-F1
#
_cell.length_a   1.000
_cell.length_b   1.000
_cell.length_c   1.000
_cell.angle_alpha   90.00
_cell.angle_beta   90.00
_cell.angle_gamma   90.00
#
_symmetry.space_group_name_H-M   'P 1'
#
loop_
_entity.id
_entity.type
_entity.pdbx_description
1 polymer ?
#
loop_
_entity_poly.entity_id
_entity_poly.type
_entity_poly.pdbx_seq_one_letter_code
_entity_poly.pdbx_strand_id
1 'polypeptide(L)'
;MGAMEIYTYGDISVLLGIKVTRDLNARTISFSHMHKIDAALEEFGFKDVKPVSSPMVLGERLSKKQCPTTPEDIAFMRTVKYPSAVGTLMHIAIHTCPDIAKAVQTVAQYMANPGKPHWQAVKRIFYGPTEPLAYCDADFANDPDTARSTSGYCLLLGTGCVSWSAKKQTTVALSTPEAEYYASVHCGREIIWMRQLLMELGYLPRRDPRATPLMVDNTGALRMLKNPDEVTARTKHININVHWIRDAVRVRLIAPEYVPSDDNVADIFTKALSPQSHQQLTALLGVGPPKGAIR
;
A
#
# COMPACT_ATOMS: atom_id res chain seq x y z
N MET A 1 -17.70 -52.06 8.35
CA MET A 1 -17.09 -50.71 8.22
C MET A 1 -16.45 -50.64 6.84
N GLY A 2 -16.92 -49.76 5.96
CA GLY A 2 -16.31 -49.59 4.64
C GLY A 2 -14.98 -48.89 4.78
N ALA A 3 -13.91 -49.48 4.23
CA ALA A 3 -12.61 -48.84 4.15
C ALA A 3 -12.68 -47.68 3.15
N MET A 4 -12.23 -46.50 3.55
CA MET A 4 -12.11 -45.33 2.68
C MET A 4 -10.72 -45.35 2.05
N GLU A 5 -10.65 -45.57 0.74
CA GLU A 5 -9.40 -45.48 0.00
C GLU A 5 -9.03 -44.02 -0.25
N ILE A 6 -7.82 -43.63 0.16
CA ILE A 6 -7.28 -42.28 -0.05
C ILE A 6 -6.22 -42.36 -1.15
N TYR A 7 -6.42 -41.60 -2.22
CA TYR A 7 -5.51 -41.51 -3.37
C TYR A 7 -4.70 -40.21 -3.32
N THR A 8 -3.39 -40.28 -3.55
CA THR A 8 -2.48 -39.12 -3.57
C THR A 8 -2.08 -38.78 -5.01
N TYR A 9 -2.47 -37.59 -5.49
CA TYR A 9 -2.25 -37.15 -6.88
C TYR A 9 -0.97 -36.31 -7.09
N GLY A 10 -0.04 -36.35 -6.13
CA GLY A 10 1.18 -35.53 -6.15
C GLY A 10 0.96 -34.10 -5.66
N ASP A 11 1.92 -33.23 -5.93
CA ASP A 11 1.92 -31.85 -5.43
C ASP A 11 0.93 -30.95 -6.19
N ILE A 12 0.17 -30.16 -5.43
CA ILE A 12 -0.79 -29.20 -5.97
C ILE A 12 -0.03 -28.00 -6.53
N SER A 13 -0.10 -27.79 -7.85
CA SER A 13 0.45 -26.62 -8.54
C SER A 13 -0.62 -25.59 -8.91
N VAL A 14 -1.86 -26.04 -9.14
CA VAL A 14 -3.01 -25.20 -9.43
C VAL A 14 -4.25 -25.77 -8.72
N LEU A 15 -5.01 -24.90 -8.06
CA LEU A 15 -6.29 -25.25 -7.44
C LEU A 15 -7.33 -24.22 -7.88
N LEU A 16 -8.41 -24.64 -8.57
CA LEU A 16 -9.48 -23.74 -9.04
C LEU A 16 -8.98 -22.54 -9.86
N GLY A 17 -7.94 -22.73 -10.67
CA GLY A 17 -7.32 -21.64 -11.43
C GLY A 17 -6.55 -20.65 -10.56
N ILE A 18 -6.12 -21.07 -9.37
CA ILE A 18 -5.22 -20.34 -8.48
C ILE A 18 -3.89 -21.06 -8.51
N LYS A 19 -2.80 -20.35 -8.80
CA LYS A 19 -1.47 -20.94 -8.73
C LYS A 19 -1.13 -21.17 -7.27
N VAL A 20 -0.80 -22.40 -6.92
CA VAL A 20 -0.39 -22.80 -5.58
C VAL A 20 1.11 -23.04 -5.59
N THR A 21 1.83 -22.29 -4.78
CA THR A 21 3.26 -22.50 -4.55
C THR A 21 3.42 -23.01 -3.13
N ARG A 22 3.69 -24.31 -3.00
CA ARG A 22 4.01 -24.93 -1.72
C ARG A 22 5.52 -25.01 -1.55
N ASP A 23 6.00 -24.55 -0.41
CA ASP A 23 7.39 -24.72 -0.01
C ASP A 23 7.41 -25.50 1.31
N LEU A 24 7.88 -26.74 1.22
CA LEU A 24 7.86 -27.70 2.33
C LEU A 24 8.95 -27.40 3.36
N ASN A 25 10.11 -26.95 2.92
CA ASN A 25 11.22 -26.56 3.81
C ASN A 25 10.78 -25.39 4.69
N ALA A 26 10.04 -24.49 4.06
CA ALA A 26 9.47 -23.33 4.67
C ALA A 26 8.20 -23.52 5.47
N ARG A 27 7.51 -24.64 5.25
CA ARG A 27 6.14 -24.87 5.74
C ARG A 27 5.17 -23.76 5.34
N THR A 28 5.26 -23.27 4.09
CA THR A 28 4.39 -22.20 3.58
C THR A 28 3.63 -22.65 2.34
N ILE A 29 2.44 -22.07 2.16
CA ILE A 29 1.63 -22.19 0.96
C ILE A 29 1.27 -20.77 0.52
N SER A 30 1.56 -20.44 -0.74
CA SER A 30 1.23 -19.15 -1.33
C SER A 30 0.24 -19.37 -2.48
N PHE A 31 -0.75 -18.51 -2.56
CA PHE A 31 -1.78 -18.51 -3.59
C PHE A 31 -1.59 -17.28 -4.49
N SER A 32 -1.58 -17.47 -5.81
CA SER A 32 -1.41 -16.38 -6.76
C SER A 32 -2.44 -16.41 -7.88
N HIS A 33 -3.08 -15.26 -8.09
CA HIS A 33 -4.01 -15.00 -9.18
C HIS A 33 -3.39 -14.19 -10.34
N MET A 34 -2.07 -13.92 -10.33
CA MET A 34 -1.46 -13.02 -11.33
C MET A 34 -1.82 -13.40 -12.77
N HIS A 35 -1.67 -14.67 -13.14
CA HIS A 35 -2.05 -15.17 -14.47
C HIS A 35 -3.51 -14.90 -14.85
N LYS A 36 -4.44 -14.96 -13.87
CA LYS A 36 -5.87 -14.69 -14.08
C LYS A 36 -6.14 -13.19 -14.16
N ILE A 37 -5.41 -12.39 -13.40
CA ILE A 37 -5.45 -10.92 -13.47
C ILE A 37 -4.94 -10.49 -14.85
N ASP A 38 -3.77 -10.96 -15.28
CA ASP A 38 -3.18 -10.62 -16.58
C ASP A 38 -4.12 -10.97 -17.74
N ALA A 39 -4.69 -12.19 -17.73
CA ALA A 39 -5.67 -12.62 -18.72
C ALA A 39 -6.94 -11.75 -18.70
N ALA A 40 -7.41 -11.35 -17.51
CA ALA A 40 -8.56 -10.47 -17.37
C ALA A 40 -8.29 -9.03 -17.86
N LEU A 41 -7.10 -8.50 -17.59
CA LEU A 41 -6.68 -7.18 -18.10
C LEU A 41 -6.64 -7.14 -19.62
N GLU A 42 -6.23 -8.25 -20.25
CA GLU A 42 -6.28 -8.42 -21.70
C GLU A 42 -7.73 -8.56 -22.19
N GLU A 43 -8.51 -9.47 -21.61
CA GLU A 43 -9.89 -9.75 -22.03
C GLU A 43 -10.79 -8.51 -21.98
N PHE A 44 -10.64 -7.69 -20.94
CA PHE A 44 -11.50 -6.51 -20.72
C PHE A 44 -10.93 -5.23 -21.34
N GLY A 45 -9.80 -5.32 -22.05
CA GLY A 45 -9.17 -4.18 -22.71
C GLY A 45 -8.66 -3.14 -21.72
N PHE A 46 -8.14 -3.58 -20.57
CA PHE A 46 -7.70 -2.69 -19.52
C PHE A 46 -6.20 -2.39 -19.53
N LYS A 47 -5.37 -3.05 -20.37
CA LYS A 47 -3.90 -2.91 -20.36
C LYS A 47 -3.35 -1.48 -20.19
N ASP A 48 -4.01 -0.45 -20.73
CA ASP A 48 -3.60 0.96 -20.66
C ASP A 48 -4.25 1.78 -19.52
N VAL A 49 -4.96 1.12 -18.59
CA VAL A 49 -5.64 1.77 -17.47
C VAL A 49 -4.62 2.16 -16.42
N LYS A 50 -4.70 3.42 -15.98
CA LYS A 50 -3.82 3.96 -14.95
C LYS A 50 -4.18 3.40 -13.58
N PRO A 51 -3.19 3.03 -12.77
CA PRO A 51 -3.43 2.66 -11.39
C PRO A 51 -3.99 3.74 -10.46
N VAL A 52 -4.52 3.30 -9.31
CA VAL A 52 -5.36 4.12 -8.42
C VAL A 52 -5.18 3.74 -6.93
N SER A 53 -4.98 4.70 -6.02
CA SER A 53 -4.78 4.50 -4.56
C SER A 53 -5.67 3.52 -3.81
N SER A 54 -6.87 3.24 -4.30
CA SER A 54 -7.85 2.49 -3.54
C SER A 54 -8.83 1.82 -4.49
N PRO A 55 -9.44 0.70 -4.11
CA PRO A 55 -10.45 0.05 -4.94
C PRO A 55 -11.78 0.84 -5.00
N MET A 56 -11.99 1.84 -4.12
CA MET A 56 -13.20 2.69 -4.07
C MET A 56 -12.85 4.16 -3.83
N VAL A 57 -13.58 5.09 -4.44
CA VAL A 57 -13.43 6.53 -4.18
C VAL A 57 -14.11 6.90 -2.86
N LEU A 58 -13.41 7.64 -2.00
CA LEU A 58 -13.96 8.08 -0.71
C LEU A 58 -15.19 8.99 -0.92
N GLY A 59 -16.29 8.65 -0.27
CA GLY A 59 -17.54 9.42 -0.34
C GLY A 59 -18.37 9.22 -1.62
N GLU A 60 -17.85 8.50 -2.62
CA GLU A 60 -18.61 8.16 -3.82
C GLU A 60 -19.69 7.12 -3.49
N ARG A 61 -20.92 7.40 -3.92
CA ARG A 61 -22.05 6.47 -3.82
C ARG A 61 -22.54 6.13 -5.22
N LEU A 62 -22.21 4.92 -5.67
CA LEU A 62 -22.81 4.38 -6.89
C LEU A 62 -24.33 4.25 -6.70
N SER A 63 -25.08 4.43 -7.78
CA SER A 63 -26.55 4.45 -7.74
C SER A 63 -27.16 3.96 -9.03
N LYS A 64 -28.37 3.37 -8.94
CA LYS A 64 -29.18 3.02 -10.10
C LYS A 64 -29.56 4.23 -10.97
N LYS A 65 -29.45 5.45 -10.44
CA LYS A 65 -29.61 6.68 -11.22
C LYS A 65 -28.51 6.88 -12.28
N GLN A 66 -27.39 6.17 -12.14
CA GLN A 66 -26.25 6.19 -13.06
C GLN A 66 -26.33 5.09 -14.12
N CYS A 67 -27.42 4.31 -14.14
CA CYS A 67 -27.71 3.37 -15.23
C CYS A 67 -27.87 4.12 -16.56
N PRO A 68 -27.56 3.48 -17.70
CA PRO A 68 -27.62 4.13 -18.99
C PRO A 68 -29.06 4.51 -19.34
N THR A 69 -29.29 5.78 -19.67
CA THR A 69 -30.61 6.30 -20.07
C THR A 69 -30.65 6.76 -21.53
N THR A 70 -29.51 7.09 -22.12
CA THR A 70 -29.41 7.52 -23.52
C THR A 70 -29.14 6.32 -24.44
N PRO A 71 -29.62 6.33 -25.69
CA PRO A 71 -29.32 5.28 -26.66
C PRO A 71 -27.83 5.02 -26.84
N GLU A 72 -27.01 6.08 -26.78
CA GLU A 72 -25.56 5.99 -26.91
C GLU A 72 -24.91 5.26 -25.72
N ASP A 73 -25.36 5.56 -24.50
CA ASP A 73 -24.86 4.91 -23.29
C ASP A 73 -25.28 3.44 -23.24
N ILE A 74 -26.51 3.14 -23.66
CA ILE A 74 -27.01 1.75 -23.76
C ILE A 74 -26.19 0.98 -24.80
N ALA A 75 -25.93 1.57 -25.97
CA ALA A 75 -25.12 0.95 -27.01
C ALA A 75 -23.69 0.69 -26.53
N PHE A 76 -23.06 1.67 -25.86
CA PHE A 76 -21.74 1.50 -25.28
C PHE A 76 -21.72 0.41 -24.18
N MET A 77 -22.68 0.41 -23.26
CA MET A 77 -22.69 -0.57 -22.18
C MET A 77 -22.96 -2.00 -22.65
N ARG A 78 -23.56 -2.18 -23.83
CA ARG A 78 -23.69 -3.50 -24.48
C ARG A 78 -22.37 -4.05 -25.02
N THR A 79 -21.37 -3.21 -25.29
CA THR A 79 -20.07 -3.69 -25.80
C THR A 79 -19.14 -4.15 -24.69
N VAL A 80 -19.36 -3.72 -23.44
CA VAL A 80 -18.50 -4.07 -22.31
C VAL A 80 -18.97 -5.35 -21.62
N LYS A 81 -18.01 -6.20 -21.21
CA LYS A 81 -18.27 -7.46 -20.51
C LYS A 81 -18.42 -7.27 -19.00
N TYR A 82 -19.35 -6.42 -18.58
CA TYR A 82 -19.50 -6.05 -17.17
C TYR A 82 -19.71 -7.24 -16.23
N PRO A 83 -20.66 -8.17 -16.47
CA PRO A 83 -20.89 -9.29 -15.56
C PRO A 83 -19.67 -10.22 -15.46
N SER A 84 -18.99 -10.49 -16.58
CA SER A 84 -17.77 -11.31 -16.61
C SER A 84 -16.65 -10.68 -15.79
N ALA A 85 -16.42 -9.37 -15.95
CA ALA A 85 -15.41 -8.65 -15.20
C ALA A 85 -15.68 -8.66 -13.69
N VAL A 86 -16.93 -8.42 -13.28
CA VAL A 86 -17.31 -8.50 -11.86
C VAL A 86 -17.22 -9.93 -11.34
N GLY A 87 -17.57 -10.95 -12.14
CA GLY A 87 -17.41 -12.37 -11.77
C GLY A 87 -15.95 -12.74 -11.53
N THR A 88 -15.04 -12.27 -12.39
CA THR A 88 -13.59 -12.45 -12.20
C THR A 88 -13.12 -11.78 -10.91
N LEU A 89 -13.55 -10.55 -10.63
CA LEU A 89 -13.21 -9.85 -9.39
C LEU A 89 -13.80 -10.53 -8.15
N MET A 90 -15.02 -11.07 -8.22
CA MET A 90 -15.62 -11.86 -7.12
C MET A 90 -14.78 -13.09 -6.82
N HIS A 91 -14.33 -13.81 -7.87
CA HIS A 91 -13.44 -14.94 -7.69
C HIS A 91 -12.13 -14.54 -6.99
N ILE A 92 -11.49 -13.47 -7.44
CA ILE A 92 -10.25 -12.96 -6.83
C ILE A 92 -10.48 -12.54 -5.37
N ALA A 93 -11.56 -11.81 -5.10
CA ALA A 93 -11.91 -11.30 -3.78
C ALA A 93 -12.14 -12.41 -2.75
N ILE A 94 -12.84 -13.48 -3.16
CA ILE A 94 -13.15 -14.62 -2.27
C ILE A 94 -11.89 -15.42 -1.92
N HIS A 95 -10.94 -15.53 -2.85
CA HIS A 95 -9.88 -16.53 -2.73
C HIS A 95 -8.51 -15.96 -2.34
N THR A 96 -8.15 -14.74 -2.76
CA THR A 96 -6.80 -14.20 -2.50
C THR A 96 -6.75 -12.72 -2.12
N CYS A 97 -7.78 -11.93 -2.42
CA CYS A 97 -7.76 -10.47 -2.19
C CYS A 97 -8.99 -10.01 -1.40
N PRO A 98 -9.11 -10.38 -0.12
CA PRO A 98 -10.27 -10.00 0.70
C PRO A 98 -10.41 -8.47 0.86
N ASP A 99 -9.33 -7.71 0.68
CA ASP A 99 -9.26 -6.25 0.74
C ASP A 99 -10.15 -5.56 -0.32
N ILE A 100 -10.34 -6.17 -1.49
CA ILE A 100 -11.24 -5.63 -2.53
C ILE A 100 -12.71 -6.04 -2.35
N ALA A 101 -13.04 -6.92 -1.40
CA ALA A 101 -14.35 -7.54 -1.28
C ALA A 101 -15.49 -6.52 -1.18
N LYS A 102 -15.29 -5.42 -0.44
CA LYS A 102 -16.31 -4.36 -0.32
C LYS A 102 -16.55 -3.63 -1.65
N ALA A 103 -15.48 -3.35 -2.39
CA ALA A 103 -15.57 -2.71 -3.69
C ALA A 103 -16.30 -3.59 -4.69
N VAL A 104 -15.94 -4.88 -4.71
CA VAL A 104 -16.57 -5.89 -5.56
C VAL A 104 -18.04 -6.07 -5.23
N GLN A 105 -18.39 -6.16 -3.94
CA GLN A 105 -19.79 -6.23 -3.50
C GLN A 105 -20.59 -5.02 -4.00
N THR A 106 -19.99 -3.82 -3.96
CA THR A 106 -20.66 -2.59 -4.37
C THR A 106 -20.96 -2.59 -5.88
N VAL A 107 -20.00 -2.96 -6.72
CA VAL A 107 -20.22 -3.04 -8.18
C VAL A 107 -21.15 -4.20 -8.57
N ALA A 108 -21.14 -5.31 -7.83
CA ALA A 108 -22.02 -6.45 -8.07
C ALA A 108 -23.52 -6.11 -7.99
N GLN A 109 -23.89 -5.07 -7.23
CA GLN A 109 -25.29 -4.61 -7.13
C GLN A 109 -25.88 -4.11 -8.46
N TYR A 110 -25.02 -3.83 -9.45
CA TYR A 110 -25.41 -3.24 -10.73
C TYR A 110 -25.31 -4.20 -11.92
N MET A 111 -25.06 -5.49 -11.70
CA MET A 111 -24.90 -6.48 -12.78
C MET A 111 -26.06 -6.52 -13.78
N ALA A 112 -27.29 -6.26 -13.33
CA ALA A 112 -28.47 -6.32 -14.17
C ALA A 112 -28.58 -5.15 -15.17
N ASN A 113 -28.08 -3.97 -14.81
CA ASN A 113 -28.14 -2.78 -15.66
C ASN A 113 -26.97 -1.83 -15.32
N PRO A 114 -25.73 -2.15 -15.70
CA PRO A 114 -24.58 -1.34 -15.36
C PRO A 114 -24.52 -0.07 -16.24
N GLY A 115 -24.02 1.03 -15.67
CA GLY A 115 -23.74 2.26 -16.39
C GLY A 115 -22.24 2.55 -16.46
N LYS A 116 -21.87 3.61 -17.18
CA LYS A 116 -20.47 4.02 -17.36
C LYS A 116 -19.73 4.25 -16.03
N PRO A 117 -20.31 4.92 -15.00
CA PRO A 117 -19.65 5.06 -13.70
C PRO A 117 -19.37 3.71 -13.02
N HIS A 118 -20.31 2.76 -13.12
CA HIS A 118 -20.12 1.40 -12.59
C HIS A 118 -18.95 0.70 -13.30
N TRP A 119 -18.81 0.87 -14.62
CA TRP A 119 -17.68 0.30 -15.38
C TRP A 119 -16.34 0.92 -15.03
N GLN A 120 -16.30 2.23 -14.75
CA GLN A 120 -15.09 2.88 -14.25
C GLN A 120 -14.71 2.37 -12.85
N ALA A 121 -15.68 2.12 -11.98
CA ALA A 121 -15.42 1.50 -10.69
C ALA A 121 -14.84 0.07 -10.83
N VAL A 122 -15.35 -0.75 -11.77
CA VAL A 122 -14.76 -2.07 -12.06
C VAL A 122 -13.30 -1.95 -12.51
N LYS A 123 -13.01 -1.03 -13.45
CA LYS A 123 -11.63 -0.73 -13.87
C LYS A 123 -10.75 -0.34 -12.69
N ARG A 124 -11.24 0.50 -11.79
CA ARG A 124 -10.52 0.93 -10.58
C ARG A 124 -10.11 -0.27 -9.70
N ILE A 125 -10.97 -1.27 -9.56
CA ILE A 125 -10.69 -2.45 -8.72
C ILE A 125 -9.57 -3.32 -9.30
N PHE A 126 -9.53 -3.52 -10.61
CA PHE A 126 -8.41 -4.21 -11.29
C PHE A 126 -7.07 -3.44 -11.14
N TYR A 127 -7.18 -2.12 -11.00
CA TYR A 127 -6.14 -1.15 -10.68
C TYR A 127 -5.20 -1.50 -9.52
N GLY A 128 -5.83 -1.82 -8.38
CA GLY A 128 -5.21 -1.82 -7.06
C GLY A 128 -4.55 -0.47 -6.66
N PRO A 129 -4.28 -0.24 -5.36
CA PRO A 129 -3.40 0.83 -4.91
C PRO A 129 -1.99 0.64 -5.48
N THR A 130 -1.55 1.55 -6.35
CA THR A 130 -0.10 1.74 -6.63
C THR A 130 0.40 3.05 -6.05
N GLU A 131 -0.42 3.71 -5.24
CA GLU A 131 0.04 4.92 -4.58
C GLU A 131 0.97 4.50 -3.43
N PRO A 132 2.17 5.08 -3.37
CA PRO A 132 3.07 4.83 -2.26
C PRO A 132 2.42 5.33 -0.97
N LEU A 133 2.52 4.53 0.08
CA LEU A 133 2.21 4.88 1.46
C LEU A 133 3.46 4.63 2.30
N ALA A 134 3.92 5.62 3.05
CA ALA A 134 5.16 5.50 3.78
C ALA A 134 4.94 5.67 5.29
N TYR A 135 5.70 4.92 6.07
CA TYR A 135 5.78 5.02 7.54
C TYR A 135 7.22 5.34 7.92
N CYS A 136 7.42 6.17 8.94
CA CYS A 136 8.74 6.36 9.54
C CYS A 136 8.66 6.35 11.07
N ASP A 137 9.79 6.03 11.70
CA ASP A 137 9.98 6.05 13.15
C ASP A 137 11.45 6.32 13.48
N ALA A 138 11.74 6.79 14.69
CA ALA A 138 13.09 6.91 15.20
C ALA A 138 13.23 6.44 16.65
N ASP A 139 14.22 5.59 16.91
CA ASP A 139 14.63 5.25 18.26
C ASP A 139 15.69 6.24 18.76
N PHE A 140 15.29 7.12 19.67
CA PHE A 140 16.06 8.27 20.13
C PHE A 140 17.25 7.88 21.02
N ALA A 141 18.44 8.36 20.66
CA ALA A 141 19.68 8.21 21.45
C ALA A 141 19.97 6.76 21.88
N ASN A 142 19.63 5.79 21.03
CA ASN A 142 19.68 4.38 21.35
C ASN A 142 21.08 3.74 21.23
N ASP A 143 22.02 4.44 20.61
CA ASP A 143 23.43 4.03 20.59
C ASP A 143 24.15 4.44 21.89
N PRO A 144 24.61 3.49 22.73
CA PRO A 144 25.30 3.82 23.97
C PRO A 144 26.66 4.49 23.77
N ASP A 145 27.30 4.29 22.61
CA ASP A 145 28.65 4.81 22.36
C ASP A 145 28.61 6.23 21.78
N THR A 146 27.62 6.53 20.95
CA THR A 146 27.56 7.80 20.20
C THR A 146 26.34 8.66 20.52
N ALA A 147 25.37 8.14 21.30
CA ALA A 147 24.06 8.74 21.55
C ALA A 147 23.28 9.07 20.26
N ARG A 148 23.64 8.48 19.12
CA ARG A 148 22.94 8.66 17.85
C ARG A 148 21.69 7.80 17.83
N SER A 149 20.60 8.39 17.38
CA SER A 149 19.33 7.71 17.18
C SER A 149 19.38 6.78 15.96
N THR A 150 18.46 5.82 15.89
CA THR A 150 18.26 4.97 14.71
C THR A 150 16.96 5.37 14.01
N SER A 151 17.03 5.66 12.71
CA SER A 151 15.85 5.96 11.88
C SER A 151 15.42 4.73 11.10
N GLY A 152 14.11 4.48 11.12
CA GLY A 152 13.43 3.44 10.36
C GLY A 152 12.45 4.04 9.36
N TYR A 153 12.27 3.37 8.22
CA TYR A 153 11.10 3.61 7.37
C TYR A 153 10.70 2.34 6.63
N CYS A 154 9.44 2.29 6.21
CA CYS A 154 8.98 1.43 5.13
C CYS A 154 8.07 2.19 4.17
N LEU A 155 8.17 1.86 2.89
CA LEU A 155 7.32 2.36 1.82
C LEU A 155 6.57 1.17 1.23
N LEU A 156 5.24 1.25 1.31
CA LEU A 156 4.30 0.27 0.78
C LEU A 156 3.80 0.70 -0.60
N LEU A 157 3.69 -0.26 -1.51
CA LEU A 157 2.88 -0.15 -2.72
C LEU A 157 1.83 -1.27 -2.68
N GLY A 158 0.56 -0.90 -2.70
CA GLY A 158 -0.51 -1.88 -2.49
C GLY A 158 -0.46 -2.43 -1.07
N THR A 159 -0.34 -3.75 -0.97
CA THR A 159 -0.29 -4.49 0.31
C THR A 159 1.11 -4.94 0.70
N GLY A 160 2.14 -4.54 -0.05
CA GLY A 160 3.51 -5.01 0.15
C GLY A 160 4.51 -3.87 0.36
N CYS A 161 5.47 -4.10 1.25
CA CYS A 161 6.62 -3.22 1.42
C CYS A 161 7.60 -3.41 0.25
N VAL A 162 7.92 -2.31 -0.43
CA VAL A 162 8.82 -2.32 -1.60
C VAL A 162 10.15 -1.61 -1.35
N SER A 163 10.23 -0.78 -0.31
CA SER A 163 11.46 -0.13 0.12
C SER A 163 11.44 0.06 1.63
N TRP A 164 12.58 -0.17 2.29
CA TRP A 164 12.72 -0.09 3.73
C TRP A 164 14.13 0.30 4.13
N SER A 165 14.28 0.84 5.34
CA SER A 165 15.59 1.12 5.91
C SER A 165 15.56 1.07 7.43
N ALA A 166 16.64 0.60 8.02
CA ALA A 166 16.99 0.75 9.42
C ALA A 166 18.41 1.32 9.47
N LYS A 167 18.58 2.57 9.88
CA LYS A 167 19.86 3.28 9.77
C LYS A 167 20.12 4.22 10.94
N LYS A 168 21.31 4.11 11.53
CA LYS A 168 21.82 5.08 12.52
C LYS A 168 21.94 6.47 11.91
N GLN A 169 21.40 7.48 12.60
CA GLN A 169 21.49 8.88 12.20
C GLN A 169 22.95 9.34 12.20
N THR A 170 23.32 10.23 11.28
CA THR A 170 24.69 10.75 11.21
C THR A 170 24.95 11.82 12.27
N THR A 171 23.90 12.51 12.71
CA THR A 171 23.92 13.55 13.73
C THR A 171 23.23 13.06 15.00
N VAL A 172 23.67 13.55 16.16
CA VAL A 172 23.00 13.33 17.43
C VAL A 172 21.79 14.27 17.48
N ALA A 173 20.59 13.71 17.57
CA ALA A 173 19.38 14.49 17.81
C ALA A 173 19.37 14.98 19.28
N LEU A 174 18.81 16.16 19.52
CA LEU A 174 18.71 16.74 20.86
C LEU A 174 17.37 16.42 21.54
N SER A 175 16.44 15.81 20.81
CA SER A 175 15.13 15.39 21.33
C SER A 175 14.49 14.30 20.46
N THR A 176 13.53 13.55 21.01
CA THR A 176 12.75 12.55 20.26
C THR A 176 12.05 13.14 19.04
N PRO A 177 11.33 14.29 19.12
CA PRO A 177 10.72 14.89 17.92
C PRO A 177 11.75 15.26 16.85
N GLU A 178 12.96 15.64 17.23
CA GLU A 178 14.03 15.92 16.27
C GLU A 178 14.54 14.65 15.59
N ALA A 179 14.69 13.54 16.34
CA ALA A 179 15.07 12.25 15.75
C ALA A 179 14.01 11.74 14.76
N GLU A 180 12.74 11.83 15.13
CA GLU A 180 11.58 11.50 14.28
C GLU A 180 11.52 12.37 13.03
N TYR A 181 11.88 13.64 13.17
CA TYR A 181 11.98 14.55 12.06
C TYR A 181 13.10 14.13 11.08
N TYR A 182 14.27 13.71 11.59
CA TYR A 182 15.33 13.16 10.73
C TYR A 182 14.90 11.87 10.02
N ALA A 183 14.13 10.99 10.70
CA ALA A 183 13.53 9.82 10.06
C ALA A 183 12.55 10.21 8.96
N SER A 184 11.72 11.23 9.19
CA SER A 184 10.81 11.79 8.20
C SER A 184 11.56 12.29 6.96
N VAL A 185 12.68 13.00 7.13
CA VAL A 185 13.52 13.45 6.00
C VAL A 185 14.10 12.27 5.23
N HIS A 186 14.58 11.26 5.95
CA HIS A 186 15.13 10.05 5.35
C HIS A 186 14.08 9.33 4.48
N CYS A 187 12.88 9.12 5.05
CA CYS A 187 11.74 8.53 4.35
C CYS A 187 11.25 9.41 3.19
N GLY A 188 11.19 10.72 3.38
CA GLY A 188 10.74 11.67 2.37
C GLY A 188 11.56 11.61 1.08
N ARG A 189 12.88 11.42 1.18
CA ARG A 189 13.75 11.23 0.00
C ARG A 189 13.34 10.01 -0.81
N GLU A 190 13.05 8.91 -0.12
CA GLU A 190 12.61 7.67 -0.75
C GLU A 190 11.23 7.83 -1.41
N ILE A 191 10.30 8.56 -0.77
CA ILE A 191 9.01 8.89 -1.37
C ILE A 191 9.18 9.63 -2.69
N ILE A 192 10.04 10.66 -2.73
CA ILE A 192 10.27 11.44 -3.95
C ILE A 192 10.89 10.57 -5.05
N TRP A 193 11.88 9.75 -4.71
CA TRP A 193 12.50 8.82 -5.65
C TRP A 193 11.48 7.81 -6.19
N MET A 194 10.68 7.20 -5.32
CA MET A 194 9.66 6.23 -5.72
C MET A 194 8.59 6.86 -6.62
N ARG A 195 8.15 8.08 -6.30
CA ARG A 195 7.20 8.81 -7.16
C ARG A 195 7.79 9.05 -8.54
N GLN A 196 9.06 9.45 -8.63
CA GLN A 196 9.75 9.65 -9.91
C GLN A 196 9.84 8.34 -10.71
N LEU A 197 10.22 7.24 -10.06
CA LEU A 197 10.26 5.91 -10.69
C LEU A 197 8.89 5.51 -11.23
N LEU A 198 7.83 5.65 -10.43
CA LEU A 198 6.48 5.32 -10.86
C LEU A 198 5.99 6.23 -12.01
N MET A 199 6.44 7.49 -12.07
CA MET A 199 6.15 8.37 -13.20
C MET A 199 6.84 7.92 -14.48
N GLU A 200 8.10 7.50 -14.39
CA GLU A 200 8.87 6.99 -15.55
C GLU A 200 8.32 5.66 -16.07
N LEU A 201 7.87 4.79 -15.16
CA LEU A 201 7.19 3.53 -15.50
C LEU A 201 5.75 3.72 -16.00
N GLY A 202 5.22 4.94 -15.99
CA GLY A 202 3.86 5.26 -16.45
C GLY A 202 2.75 4.95 -15.44
N TYR A 203 3.08 4.53 -14.22
CA TYR A 203 2.13 4.25 -13.15
C TYR A 203 1.62 5.51 -12.44
N LEU A 204 2.39 6.61 -12.44
CA LEU A 204 1.95 7.92 -11.99
C LEU A 204 1.98 8.95 -13.15
N PRO A 205 1.02 9.87 -13.23
CA PRO A 205 1.10 10.95 -14.21
C PRO A 205 2.25 11.92 -13.84
N ARG A 206 2.94 12.48 -14.85
CA ARG A 206 4.03 13.48 -14.67
C ARG A 206 3.65 14.69 -13.81
N ARG A 207 2.36 14.98 -13.70
CA ARG A 207 1.80 16.00 -12.80
C ARG A 207 0.70 15.36 -11.97
N ASP A 208 1.09 14.48 -11.04
CA ASP A 208 0.15 13.92 -10.07
C ASP A 208 -0.20 14.97 -9.01
N PRO A 209 -1.48 15.42 -8.93
CA PRO A 209 -1.89 16.37 -7.91
C PRO A 209 -1.95 15.77 -6.49
N ARG A 210 -1.83 14.44 -6.35
CA ARG A 210 -1.90 13.73 -5.07
C ARG A 210 -0.54 13.73 -4.38
N ALA A 211 -0.54 14.08 -3.10
CA ALA A 211 0.60 13.94 -2.21
C ALA A 211 0.67 12.50 -1.70
N THR A 212 1.89 12.00 -1.48
CA THR A 212 2.09 10.69 -0.86
C THR A 212 1.95 10.80 0.66
N PRO A 213 1.09 10.01 1.31
CA PRO A 213 0.98 10.02 2.75
C PRO A 213 2.27 9.52 3.42
N LEU A 214 2.74 10.28 4.40
CA LEU A 214 3.85 9.95 5.29
C LEU A 214 3.29 9.85 6.71
N MET A 215 3.17 8.62 7.20
CA MET A 215 2.65 8.30 8.53
C MET A 215 3.74 8.52 9.57
N VAL A 216 3.43 9.36 10.57
CA VAL A 216 4.34 9.73 11.67
C VAL A 216 3.56 9.64 12.98
N ASP A 217 4.09 8.93 13.97
CA ASP A 217 3.44 8.75 15.27
C ASP A 217 3.79 9.85 16.29
N ASN A 218 4.88 10.59 16.06
CA ASN A 218 5.27 11.71 16.90
C ASN A 218 4.58 13.02 16.50
N THR A 219 3.64 13.47 17.33
CA THR A 219 2.90 14.73 17.11
C THR A 219 3.80 15.98 17.08
N GLY A 220 4.92 15.96 17.79
CA GLY A 220 5.92 17.05 17.76
C GLY A 220 6.60 17.15 16.41
N ALA A 221 7.07 16.03 15.86
CA ALA A 221 7.65 15.97 14.52
C ALA A 221 6.61 16.33 13.45
N LEU A 222 5.38 15.83 13.58
CA LEU A 222 4.27 16.16 12.69
C LEU A 222 3.98 17.66 12.65
N ARG A 223 3.98 18.33 13.81
CA ARG A 223 3.83 19.79 13.91
C ARG A 223 5.00 20.50 13.21
N MET A 224 6.23 20.05 13.42
CA MET A 224 7.41 20.61 12.76
C MET A 224 7.38 20.46 11.23
N LEU A 225 6.73 19.41 10.70
CA LEU A 225 6.56 19.19 9.26
C LEU A 225 5.47 20.07 8.65
N LYS A 226 4.35 20.26 9.36
CA LYS A 226 3.18 21.01 8.89
C LYS A 226 3.31 22.52 9.05
N ASN A 227 4.00 22.97 10.10
CA ASN A 227 4.05 24.38 10.50
C ASN A 227 5.50 24.92 10.40
N PRO A 228 5.96 25.32 9.20
CA PRO A 228 7.32 25.83 9.01
C PRO A 228 7.61 27.11 9.80
N ASP A 229 6.60 27.92 10.11
CA ASP A 229 6.74 29.23 10.77
C ASP A 229 6.83 29.14 12.31
N GLU A 230 6.53 27.98 12.90
CA GLU A 230 6.64 27.74 14.34
C GLU A 230 8.04 27.26 14.74
N VAL A 231 9.08 27.91 14.20
CA VAL A 231 10.47 27.68 14.61
C VAL A 231 10.64 28.19 16.04
N THR A 232 10.49 27.29 17.01
CA THR A 232 10.79 27.60 18.41
C THR A 232 12.29 27.82 18.60
N ALA A 233 12.67 28.53 19.66
CA ALA A 233 14.08 28.76 20.01
C ALA A 233 14.91 27.47 20.19
N ARG A 234 14.25 26.31 20.35
CA ARG A 234 14.85 24.97 20.47
C ARG A 234 15.19 24.30 19.12
N THR A 235 14.71 24.82 18.00
CA THR A 235 14.93 24.27 16.65
C THR A 235 15.87 25.13 15.80
N LYS A 236 16.61 26.08 16.37
CA LYS A 236 17.45 27.03 15.62
C LYS A 236 18.60 26.41 14.82
N HIS A 237 18.99 25.17 15.13
CA HIS A 237 20.02 24.43 14.38
C HIS A 237 19.40 23.71 13.16
N ILE A 238 18.80 24.47 12.24
CA ILE A 238 18.11 23.87 11.09
C ILE A 238 19.13 23.45 10.02
N ASN A 239 19.42 22.15 9.97
CA ASN A 239 20.14 21.47 8.90
C ASN A 239 19.37 21.65 7.57
N ILE A 240 20.05 21.87 6.43
CA ILE A 240 19.44 22.10 5.09
C ILE A 240 18.35 21.06 4.75
N ASN A 241 18.58 19.83 5.22
CA ASN A 241 17.67 18.68 5.13
C ASN A 241 16.25 18.95 5.67
N VAL A 242 16.13 19.83 6.67
CA VAL A 242 14.86 20.19 7.33
C VAL A 242 14.01 21.09 6.44
N HIS A 243 14.64 22.02 5.70
CA HIS A 243 13.94 22.87 4.74
C HIS A 243 13.45 22.06 3.54
N TRP A 244 14.25 21.11 3.08
CA TRP A 244 13.91 20.28 1.92
C TRP A 244 12.58 19.53 2.09
N ILE A 245 12.37 18.83 3.22
CA ILE A 245 11.12 18.08 3.40
C ILE A 245 9.91 19.02 3.55
N ARG A 246 10.08 20.19 4.19
CA ARG A 246 9.03 21.21 4.29
C ARG A 246 8.64 21.73 2.92
N ASP A 247 9.61 21.92 2.03
CA ASP A 247 9.32 22.30 0.65
C ASP A 247 8.52 21.21 -0.06
N ALA A 248 8.91 19.93 0.08
CA ALA A 248 8.16 18.80 -0.48
C ALA A 248 6.71 18.72 0.07
N VAL A 249 6.50 19.02 1.35
CA VAL A 249 5.16 19.11 1.96
C VAL A 249 4.39 20.30 1.41
N ARG A 250 5.02 21.48 1.33
CA ARG A 250 4.42 22.72 0.82
C ARG A 250 3.96 22.59 -0.63
N VAL A 251 4.76 21.95 -1.49
CA VAL A 251 4.39 21.69 -2.89
C VAL A 251 3.50 20.46 -3.07
N ARG A 252 3.01 19.87 -1.97
CA ARG A 252 2.10 18.70 -1.94
C ARG A 252 2.66 17.46 -2.65
N LEU A 253 3.96 17.22 -2.53
CA LEU A 253 4.54 15.92 -2.91
C LEU A 253 4.41 14.91 -1.76
N ILE A 254 4.45 15.38 -0.52
CA ILE A 254 4.32 14.58 0.70
C ILE A 254 3.19 15.15 1.56
N ALA A 255 2.34 14.29 2.13
CA ALA A 255 1.30 14.63 3.08
C ALA A 255 1.58 13.95 4.42
N PRO A 256 2.15 14.66 5.40
CA PRO A 256 2.38 14.11 6.73
C PRO A 256 1.05 13.86 7.45
N GLU A 257 0.85 12.65 7.94
CA GLU A 257 -0.36 12.24 8.66
C GLU A 257 0.00 11.53 9.97
N TYR A 258 -0.87 11.67 10.97
CA TYR A 258 -0.65 11.00 12.25
C TYR A 258 -1.05 9.53 12.14
N VAL A 259 -0.24 8.64 12.71
CA VAL A 259 -0.59 7.24 12.96
C VAL A 259 -0.38 6.91 14.44
N PRO A 260 -1.24 6.12 15.09
CA PRO A 260 -0.93 5.59 16.41
C PRO A 260 0.34 4.73 16.39
N SER A 261 1.17 4.76 17.44
CA SER A 261 2.42 3.98 17.48
C SER A 261 2.19 2.47 17.30
N ASP A 262 1.09 1.92 17.85
CA ASP A 262 0.73 0.50 17.67
C ASP A 262 0.45 0.11 16.21
N ASP A 263 0.09 1.09 15.38
CA ASP A 263 -0.19 0.94 13.95
C ASP A 263 1.00 1.42 13.08
N ASN A 264 2.09 1.92 13.68
CA ASN A 264 3.26 2.41 12.96
C ASN A 264 4.13 1.24 12.50
N VAL A 265 3.99 0.86 11.23
CA VAL A 265 4.74 -0.27 10.64
C VAL A 265 6.26 -0.06 10.70
N ALA A 266 6.72 1.19 10.74
CA ALA A 266 8.16 1.50 10.79
C ALA A 266 8.84 1.10 12.11
N ASP A 267 8.08 0.86 13.19
CA ASP A 267 8.59 0.46 14.51
C ASP A 267 9.43 -0.82 14.46
N ILE A 268 9.17 -1.70 13.50
CA ILE A 268 9.94 -2.93 13.30
C ILE A 268 11.42 -2.67 12.93
N PHE A 269 11.73 -1.48 12.41
CA PHE A 269 13.08 -1.10 11.99
C PHE A 269 13.87 -0.32 13.05
N THR A 270 13.24 0.03 14.16
CA THR A 270 13.79 0.94 15.17
C THR A 270 13.70 0.37 16.58
N LYS A 271 12.67 -0.42 16.89
CA LYS A 271 12.38 -0.92 18.24
C LYS A 271 12.57 -2.43 18.34
N ALA A 272 12.98 -2.88 19.53
CA ALA A 272 12.89 -4.28 19.91
C ALA A 272 11.44 -4.60 20.32
N LEU A 273 10.73 -5.31 19.44
CA LEU A 273 9.29 -5.57 19.61
C LEU A 273 9.00 -6.88 20.34
N SER A 274 7.86 -6.93 21.04
CA SER A 274 7.31 -8.19 21.54
C SER A 274 7.04 -9.16 20.36
N PRO A 275 7.06 -10.49 20.58
CA PRO A 275 6.77 -11.45 19.51
C PRO A 275 5.44 -11.21 18.79
N GLN A 276 4.42 -10.79 19.55
CA GLN A 276 3.09 -10.49 19.01
C GLN A 276 3.10 -9.24 18.12
N SER A 277 3.67 -8.14 18.61
CA SER A 277 3.80 -6.89 17.85
C SER A 277 4.65 -7.09 16.60
N HIS A 278 5.77 -7.81 16.72
CA HIS A 278 6.64 -8.11 15.59
C HIS A 278 5.90 -8.92 14.51
N GLN A 279 5.11 -9.92 14.89
CA GLN A 279 4.31 -10.70 13.95
C GLN A 279 3.23 -9.86 13.26
N GLN A 280 2.55 -8.98 14.00
CA GLN A 280 1.55 -8.07 13.45
C GLN A 280 2.17 -7.11 12.42
N LEU A 281 3.26 -6.41 12.77
CA LEU A 281 3.89 -5.46 11.85
C LEU A 281 4.54 -6.16 10.64
N THR A 282 5.07 -7.37 10.82
CA THR A 282 5.56 -8.21 9.71
C THR A 282 4.46 -8.53 8.70
N ALA A 283 3.24 -8.83 9.18
CA ALA A 283 2.10 -9.05 8.31
C ALA A 283 1.70 -7.76 7.54
N LEU A 284 1.78 -6.59 8.19
CA LEU A 284 1.52 -5.30 7.56
C LEU A 284 2.58 -4.91 6.51
N LEU A 285 3.82 -5.41 6.64
CA LEU A 285 4.84 -5.29 5.59
C LEU A 285 4.56 -6.18 4.37
N GLY A 286 3.56 -7.07 4.44
CA GLY A 286 3.29 -8.09 3.41
C GLY A 286 4.28 -9.25 3.45
N VAL A 287 5.01 -9.43 4.56
CA VAL A 287 5.98 -10.53 4.73
C VAL A 287 5.26 -11.74 5.32
N GLY A 288 5.25 -12.83 4.56
CA GLY A 288 4.71 -14.12 5.01
C GLY A 288 5.60 -14.81 6.06
N PRO A 289 5.10 -15.87 6.71
CA PRO A 289 5.89 -16.63 7.68
C PRO A 289 7.20 -17.15 7.07
N PRO A 290 8.31 -17.15 7.83
CA PRO A 290 9.64 -17.42 7.30
C PRO A 290 9.77 -18.85 6.78
N LYS A 291 10.56 -18.97 5.71
CA LYS A 291 10.78 -20.20 4.97
C LYS A 291 12.04 -20.99 5.41
N GLY A 292 12.67 -20.63 6.53
CA GLY A 292 13.97 -21.19 6.95
C GLY A 292 14.58 -20.53 8.20
N ALA A 293 15.89 -20.69 8.38
CA ALA A 293 16.64 -20.48 9.64
C ALA A 293 16.98 -19.03 10.04
N ILE A 294 16.53 -18.00 9.31
CA ILE A 294 16.76 -16.61 9.74
C ILE A 294 15.60 -16.18 10.65
N ARG A 295 15.78 -16.40 11.95
CA ARG A 295 15.31 -15.56 13.05
C ARG A 295 16.39 -15.51 14.12
#